data_AF-A0A6C0AH64-F1
#
_entry.id   AF-A0A6C0AH64-F1
#
_cell.length_a   1.000
_cell.length_b   1.000
_cell.length_c   1.000
_cell.angle_alpha   90.00
_cell.angle_beta   90.00
_cell.angle_gamma   90.00
#
_symmetry.space_group_name_H-M   'P 1'
#
loop_
_entity.id
_entity.type
_entity.pdbx_description
1 polymer ?
#
loop_
_entity_poly.entity_id
_entity_poly.type
_entity_poly.pdbx_seq_one_letter_code
_entity_poly.pdbx_strand_id
1 'polypeptide(L)'
;MWLFTWIWKMIERMASWEHPTIEYKPYEQFYPLDMKETIEESIDRLIHKEVEEMTPEGKVILSYDESSNTFLYWAQKPIAYKYLEVVARKYVIVYDCKEVYVNMVKELLKAMQVKEVKPEVKDSPFVVFKSYNRVHKVNKKIANETGNHYKHMGKEKVDPIVPTYKPITFVDYKKIQSKE
;
A
#
# COMPACT_ATOMS: atom_id res chain seq x y z
N MET A 1 -22.97 28.73 -49.16
CA MET A 1 -23.89 27.87 -48.36
C MET A 1 -23.24 26.63 -47.73
N TRP A 2 -21.91 26.45 -47.80
CA TRP A 2 -21.22 25.26 -47.25
C TRP A 2 -20.63 25.46 -45.83
N LEU A 3 -20.35 26.71 -45.46
CA LEU A 3 -19.85 27.07 -44.13
C LEU A 3 -20.90 26.86 -43.04
N PHE A 4 -22.17 27.15 -43.34
CA PHE A 4 -23.26 27.00 -42.38
C PHE A 4 -23.52 25.53 -42.04
N THR A 5 -23.45 24.63 -43.04
CA THR A 5 -23.57 23.19 -42.82
C THR A 5 -22.36 22.62 -42.08
N TRP A 6 -21.16 23.17 -42.30
CA TRP A 6 -19.97 22.76 -41.56
C TRP A 6 -20.02 23.19 -40.09
N ILE A 7 -20.43 24.44 -39.84
CA ILE A 7 -20.63 24.97 -38.49
C ILE A 7 -21.75 24.22 -37.77
N TRP A 8 -22.87 23.95 -38.44
CA TRP A 8 -23.98 23.19 -37.86
C TRP A 8 -23.59 21.75 -37.52
N LYS A 9 -22.87 21.07 -38.42
CA LYS A 9 -22.35 19.72 -38.20
C LYS A 9 -21.27 19.68 -37.11
N MET A 10 -20.54 20.78 -36.92
CA MET A 10 -19.59 20.94 -35.81
C MET A 10 -20.31 21.16 -34.47
N ILE A 11 -21.39 21.96 -34.46
CA ILE A 11 -22.23 22.18 -33.28
C ILE A 11 -22.96 20.89 -32.88
N GLU A 12 -23.50 20.14 -33.83
CA GLU A 12 -24.11 18.82 -33.57
C GLU A 12 -23.08 17.84 -32.98
N ARG A 13 -21.85 17.84 -33.49
CA ARG A 13 -20.75 17.01 -32.99
C ARG A 13 -20.20 17.45 -31.63
N MET A 14 -20.30 18.74 -31.30
CA MET A 14 -19.98 19.26 -29.97
C MET A 14 -21.10 18.97 -28.96
N ALA A 15 -22.36 19.05 -29.39
CA ALA A 15 -23.53 18.71 -28.57
C ALA A 15 -23.62 17.21 -28.26
N SER A 16 -23.08 16.35 -29.13
CA SER A 16 -22.94 14.91 -28.88
C SER A 16 -21.71 14.54 -28.05
N TRP A 17 -20.88 15.50 -27.62
CA TRP A 17 -19.75 15.20 -26.75
C TRP A 17 -20.26 15.03 -25.33
N GLU A 18 -20.65 13.81 -24.99
CA GLU A 18 -20.81 13.42 -23.59
C GLU A 18 -19.45 13.56 -22.91
N HIS A 19 -19.33 14.55 -22.01
CA HIS A 19 -18.17 14.63 -21.13
C HIS A 19 -18.09 13.32 -20.35
N PRO A 20 -16.96 12.59 -20.37
CA PRO A 20 -16.83 11.42 -19.52
C PRO A 20 -17.00 11.90 -18.09
N THR A 21 -18.10 11.47 -17.45
CA THR A 21 -18.31 11.72 -16.03
C THR A 21 -17.21 10.97 -15.29
N ILE A 22 -16.20 11.69 -14.83
CA ILE A 22 -15.13 11.11 -14.00
C ILE A 22 -15.82 10.70 -12.69
N GLU A 23 -16.16 9.42 -12.58
CA GLU A 23 -16.77 8.86 -11.39
C GLU A 23 -15.77 9.02 -10.23
N TYR A 24 -16.15 9.81 -9.22
CA TYR A 24 -15.29 10.03 -8.06
C TYR A 24 -15.20 8.75 -7.25
N LYS A 25 -13.99 8.18 -7.18
CA LYS A 25 -13.70 7.01 -6.37
C LYS A 25 -12.84 7.41 -5.16
N PRO A 26 -13.23 7.04 -3.92
CA PRO A 26 -12.42 7.33 -2.74
C PRO A 26 -11.09 6.57 -2.80
N TYR A 27 -10.03 7.22 -2.31
CA TYR A 27 -8.66 6.73 -2.43
C TYR A 27 -8.46 5.34 -1.79
N GLU A 28 -9.17 5.06 -0.71
CA GLU A 28 -9.13 3.77 0.00
C GLU A 28 -9.58 2.58 -0.88
N GLN A 29 -10.29 2.83 -1.97
CA GLN A 29 -10.74 1.78 -2.89
C GLN A 29 -9.80 1.57 -4.09
N PHE A 30 -8.69 2.31 -4.16
CA PHE A 30 -7.65 2.04 -5.16
C PHE A 30 -6.90 0.76 -4.85
N TYR A 31 -6.32 0.14 -5.89
CA TYR A 31 -5.58 -1.11 -5.83
C TYR A 31 -6.34 -2.24 -5.09
N PRO A 32 -7.54 -2.63 -5.55
CA PRO A 32 -8.22 -3.79 -5.00
C PRO A 32 -7.33 -5.03 -5.22
N LEU A 33 -7.07 -5.78 -4.15
CA LEU A 33 -6.30 -7.02 -4.22
C LEU A 33 -7.23 -8.20 -4.50
N ASP A 34 -7.28 -8.61 -5.76
CA ASP A 34 -7.84 -9.89 -6.15
C ASP A 34 -6.85 -11.00 -5.76
N MET A 35 -7.25 -11.82 -4.79
CA MET A 35 -6.49 -12.99 -4.35
C MET A 35 -6.62 -14.09 -5.41
N LYS A 36 -5.94 -13.93 -6.54
CA LYS A 36 -5.45 -15.08 -7.30
C LYS A 36 -4.22 -15.63 -6.58
N GLU A 37 -4.18 -16.95 -6.46
CA GLU A 37 -3.02 -17.72 -6.00
C GLU A 37 -1.80 -17.28 -6.81
N THR A 38 -0.81 -16.72 -6.11
CA THR A 38 0.50 -16.42 -6.69
C THR A 38 1.33 -17.69 -6.69
N ILE A 39 2.13 -17.84 -7.74
CA ILE A 39 3.15 -18.89 -7.79
C ILE A 39 4.25 -18.44 -6.84
N GLU A 40 4.73 -19.37 -6.01
CA GLU A 40 5.77 -19.20 -4.99
C GLU A 40 7.12 -18.84 -5.67
N GLU A 41 7.21 -17.65 -6.27
CA GLU A 41 8.43 -17.15 -6.91
C GLU A 41 9.25 -16.33 -5.92
N SER A 42 10.55 -16.65 -5.88
CA SER A 42 11.47 -16.33 -4.78
C SER A 42 11.45 -14.88 -4.28
N ILE A 43 11.36 -14.76 -2.95
CA ILE A 43 11.36 -13.54 -2.14
C ILE A 43 12.60 -12.65 -2.41
N ASP A 44 13.69 -13.23 -2.93
CA ASP A 44 14.91 -12.53 -3.37
C ASP A 44 14.65 -11.34 -4.31
N ARG A 45 13.49 -11.31 -4.99
CA ARG A 45 13.11 -10.21 -5.87
C ARG A 45 12.74 -8.93 -5.13
N LEU A 46 12.57 -8.91 -3.80
CA LEU A 46 12.06 -7.74 -3.06
C LEU A 46 13.13 -6.74 -2.62
N ILE A 47 14.39 -7.14 -2.66
CA ILE A 47 15.49 -6.30 -2.19
C ILE A 47 15.65 -5.07 -3.11
N HIS A 48 15.69 -3.87 -2.52
CA HIS A 48 15.81 -2.57 -3.20
C HIS A 48 14.60 -2.09 -4.01
N LYS A 49 13.43 -2.71 -3.85
CA LYS A 49 12.22 -2.25 -4.51
C LYS A 49 11.48 -1.19 -3.71
N GLU A 50 10.97 -0.19 -4.42
CA GLU A 50 10.23 0.92 -3.81
C GLU A 50 9.14 1.45 -4.73
N VAL A 51 8.03 1.84 -4.12
CA VAL A 51 6.93 2.48 -4.82
C VAL A 51 6.75 3.88 -4.31
N GLU A 52 6.64 4.81 -5.26
CA GLU A 52 6.21 6.17 -5.00
C GLU A 52 4.72 6.33 -5.32
N GLU A 53 3.99 7.04 -4.46
CA GLU A 53 2.58 7.36 -4.67
C GLU A 53 2.21 8.73 -4.07
N MET A 54 1.34 9.46 -4.75
CA MET A 54 0.74 10.69 -4.23
C MET A 54 -0.56 10.35 -3.48
N THR A 55 -0.49 10.36 -2.15
CA THR A 55 -1.67 10.19 -1.29
C THR A 55 -2.37 11.55 -1.06
N PRO A 56 -3.64 11.56 -0.60
CA PRO A 56 -4.31 12.81 -0.22
C PRO A 56 -3.57 13.63 0.85
N GLU A 57 -2.71 12.99 1.66
CA GLU A 57 -1.92 13.64 2.72
C GLU A 57 -0.48 14.00 2.29
N GLY A 58 -0.06 13.57 1.10
CA GLY A 58 1.23 13.89 0.52
C GLY A 58 1.90 12.74 -0.24
N LYS A 59 3.11 13.02 -0.74
CA LYS A 59 3.97 12.05 -1.40
C LYS A 59 4.49 11.03 -0.40
N VAL A 60 4.42 9.75 -0.77
CA VAL A 60 4.94 8.62 0.01
C VAL A 60 5.84 7.77 -0.87
N ILE A 61 7.02 7.45 -0.34
CA ILE A 61 7.88 6.40 -0.88
C ILE A 61 7.79 5.23 0.09
N LEU A 62 7.47 4.04 -0.41
CA LEU A 62 7.27 2.82 0.37
C LEU A 62 8.23 1.74 -0.11
N SER A 63 8.96 1.13 0.81
CA SER A 63 9.74 -0.09 0.58
C SER A 63 9.37 -1.14 1.62
N TYR A 64 9.75 -2.39 1.39
CA TYR A 64 9.50 -3.48 2.34
C TYR A 64 10.83 -4.03 2.88
N ASP A 65 10.92 -4.17 4.19
CA ASP A 65 12.03 -4.83 4.87
C ASP A 65 11.60 -6.24 5.31
N GLU A 66 12.18 -7.24 4.65
CA GLU A 66 11.90 -8.65 4.92
C GLU A 66 12.37 -9.09 6.30
N SER A 67 13.51 -8.55 6.77
CA SER A 67 14.12 -8.96 8.03
C SER A 67 13.24 -8.64 9.24
N SER A 68 12.48 -7.55 9.16
CA SER A 68 11.55 -7.09 10.19
C SER A 68 10.08 -7.24 9.81
N ASN A 69 9.77 -7.80 8.64
CA ASN A 69 8.42 -7.91 8.08
C ASN A 69 7.64 -6.59 8.22
N THR A 70 8.29 -5.48 7.84
CA THR A 70 7.80 -4.12 8.08
C THR A 70 7.91 -3.29 6.80
N PHE A 71 6.84 -2.56 6.48
CA PHE A 71 6.87 -1.56 5.44
C PHE A 71 7.55 -0.28 5.94
N LEU A 72 8.63 0.09 5.30
CA LEU A 72 9.37 1.32 5.55
C LEU A 72 8.83 2.41 4.64
N TYR A 73 8.50 3.57 5.21
CA TYR A 73 7.99 4.69 4.41
C TYR A 73 8.69 6.01 4.70
N TRP A 74 8.83 6.81 3.64
CA TRP A 74 9.31 8.18 3.70
C TRP A 74 8.20 9.12 3.23
N ALA A 75 7.93 10.14 4.03
CA ALA A 75 6.92 11.14 3.76
C ALA A 75 7.23 12.42 4.56
N GLN A 76 6.92 13.58 3.98
CA GLN A 76 7.13 14.89 4.62
C GLN A 76 6.36 15.04 5.95
N LYS A 77 5.19 14.43 6.01
CA LYS A 77 4.30 14.39 7.18
C LYS A 77 3.91 12.94 7.47
N PRO A 78 3.57 12.61 8.73
CA PRO A 78 3.01 11.29 9.04
C PRO A 78 1.72 11.08 8.25
N ILE A 79 1.56 9.88 7.70
CA ILE A 79 0.44 9.51 6.84
C ILE A 79 -0.46 8.55 7.60
N ALA A 80 -1.78 8.71 7.46
CA ALA A 80 -2.74 7.82 8.06
C ALA A 80 -2.61 6.38 7.52
N TYR A 81 -2.72 5.39 8.40
CA TYR A 81 -2.59 3.97 8.02
C TYR A 81 -3.55 3.55 6.91
N LYS A 82 -4.76 4.13 6.85
CA LYS A 82 -5.71 3.85 5.77
C LYS A 82 -5.17 4.15 4.37
N TYR A 83 -4.25 5.11 4.24
CA TYR A 83 -3.60 5.43 2.98
C TYR A 83 -2.33 4.59 2.76
N LEU A 84 -1.55 4.33 3.82
CA LEU A 84 -0.41 3.40 3.74
C LEU A 84 -0.84 2.00 3.31
N GLU A 85 -2.03 1.55 3.72
CA GLU A 85 -2.65 0.31 3.26
C GLU A 85 -2.92 0.30 1.75
N VAL A 86 -3.28 1.45 1.15
CA VAL A 86 -3.46 1.57 -0.31
C VAL A 86 -2.11 1.49 -1.03
N VAL A 87 -1.09 2.19 -0.51
CA VAL A 87 0.26 2.18 -1.09
C VAL A 87 0.92 0.80 -0.95
N ALA A 88 0.70 0.10 0.17
CA ALA A 88 1.17 -1.28 0.36
C ALA A 88 0.52 -2.24 -0.65
N ARG A 89 -0.79 -2.09 -0.93
CA ARG A 89 -1.45 -2.84 -2.00
C ARG A 89 -0.86 -2.55 -3.37
N LYS A 90 -0.56 -1.29 -3.67
CA LYS A 90 0.16 -0.91 -4.90
C LYS A 90 1.52 -1.62 -4.98
N TYR A 91 2.32 -1.57 -3.92
CA TYR A 91 3.64 -2.23 -3.84
C TYR A 91 3.53 -3.72 -4.17
N VAL A 92 2.58 -4.39 -3.54
CA VAL A 92 2.31 -5.82 -3.71
C VAL A 92 1.89 -6.18 -5.12
N ILE A 93 1.02 -5.36 -5.75
CA ILE A 93 0.57 -5.58 -7.13
C ILE A 93 1.72 -5.35 -8.13
N VAL A 94 2.49 -4.28 -7.93
CA VAL A 94 3.58 -3.90 -8.83
C VAL A 94 4.70 -4.93 -8.82
N TYR A 95 4.95 -5.57 -7.67
CA TYR A 95 6.05 -6.53 -7.49
C TYR A 95 5.60 -7.98 -7.34
N ASP A 96 4.31 -8.23 -7.51
CA ASP A 96 3.65 -9.53 -7.39
C ASP A 96 4.01 -10.32 -6.12
N CYS A 97 4.05 -9.61 -4.98
CA CYS A 97 4.44 -10.18 -3.68
C CYS A 97 3.27 -10.19 -2.69
N LYS A 98 2.19 -10.91 -3.04
CA LYS A 98 0.96 -10.91 -2.23
C LYS A 98 1.12 -11.50 -0.83
N GLU A 99 2.13 -12.35 -0.66
CA GLU A 99 2.43 -13.05 0.58
C GLU A 99 2.85 -12.10 1.72
N VAL A 100 3.46 -10.95 1.40
CA VAL A 100 3.94 -10.01 2.42
C VAL A 100 2.84 -9.10 2.97
N TYR A 101 1.65 -9.10 2.37
CA TYR A 101 0.58 -8.19 2.73
C TYR A 101 -0.57 -8.92 3.41
N VAL A 102 -0.91 -8.47 4.62
CA VAL A 102 -2.01 -9.02 5.39
C VAL A 102 -3.26 -8.17 5.23
N ASN A 103 -4.33 -8.78 4.72
CA ASN A 103 -5.63 -8.13 4.66
C ASN A 103 -6.38 -8.28 5.99
N MET A 104 -6.30 -7.25 6.84
CA MET A 104 -6.93 -7.26 8.16
C MET A 104 -8.45 -7.52 8.13
N VAL A 105 -9.17 -7.04 7.10
CA VAL A 105 -10.62 -7.27 7.00
C VAL A 105 -10.91 -8.77 6.84
N LYS A 106 -10.12 -9.46 5.99
CA LYS A 106 -10.24 -10.91 5.81
C LYS A 106 -9.87 -11.67 7.08
N GLU A 107 -8.80 -11.27 7.76
CA GLU A 107 -8.37 -11.90 9.02
C GLU A 107 -9.41 -11.75 10.13
N LEU A 108 -10.04 -10.58 10.25
CA LEU A 108 -11.13 -10.36 11.19
C LEU A 108 -12.36 -11.23 10.86
N LEU A 109 -12.73 -11.35 9.58
CA LEU A 109 -13.84 -12.21 9.15
C LEU A 109 -13.58 -13.68 9.46
N LYS A 110 -12.36 -14.18 9.20
CA LYS A 110 -11.94 -15.54 9.58
C LYS A 110 -12.06 -15.76 11.09
N ALA A 111 -11.57 -14.83 11.89
CA ALA A 111 -11.61 -14.91 13.35
C ALA A 111 -13.04 -14.87 13.93
N MET A 112 -13.98 -14.21 13.25
CA MET A 112 -15.40 -14.21 13.63
C MET A 112 -16.06 -15.56 13.36
N GLN A 113 -15.79 -16.19 12.22
CA GLN A 113 -16.38 -17.47 11.82
C GLN A 113 -15.98 -18.64 12.75
N VAL A 114 -14.74 -18.63 13.26
CA VAL A 114 -14.22 -19.68 14.18
C VAL A 114 -14.95 -19.70 15.54
N LYS A 115 -15.61 -18.60 15.94
CA LYS A 115 -16.28 -18.51 17.25
C LYS A 115 -17.68 -19.11 17.29
N GLU A 116 -18.27 -19.50 16.16
CA GLU A 116 -19.63 -20.07 16.12
C GLU A 116 -19.70 -21.58 16.42
N VAL A 117 -18.64 -22.17 16.99
CA VAL A 117 -18.73 -23.53 17.54
C VAL A 117 -19.66 -23.50 18.76
N LYS A 118 -20.90 -23.94 18.56
CA LYS A 118 -21.98 -23.99 19.55
C LYS A 118 -21.51 -24.68 20.84
N PRO A 119 -21.82 -24.14 22.02
CA PRO A 119 -21.51 -24.83 23.27
C PRO A 119 -22.32 -26.13 23.34
N GLU A 120 -21.63 -27.25 23.52
CA GLU A 120 -22.27 -28.51 23.88
C GLU A 120 -23.07 -28.28 25.18
N VAL A 121 -24.39 -28.48 25.09
CA VAL A 121 -25.29 -28.36 26.23
C VAL A 121 -24.96 -29.48 27.20
N LYS A 122 -24.26 -29.16 28.29
CA LYS A 122 -24.12 -30.08 29.42
C LYS A 122 -25.37 -29.96 30.28
N ASP A 123 -26.04 -31.08 30.54
CA ASP A 123 -27.16 -31.19 31.48
C ASP A 123 -26.67 -30.87 32.90
N SER A 124 -26.61 -29.58 33.21
CA SER A 124 -26.21 -29.07 34.51
C SER A 124 -27.46 -28.72 35.30
N PRO A 125 -27.57 -29.14 36.58
CA PRO A 125 -28.69 -28.79 37.46
C PRO A 125 -28.71 -27.30 37.87
N PHE A 126 -27.78 -26.49 37.37
CA PHE A 126 -27.70 -25.06 37.65
C PHE A 126 -28.41 -24.22 36.58
N VAL A 127 -29.02 -23.13 37.02
CA VAL A 127 -29.75 -22.20 36.15
C VAL A 127 -28.76 -21.44 35.25
N VAL A 128 -28.96 -21.53 33.93
CA VAL A 128 -28.17 -20.76 32.96
C VAL A 128 -28.61 -19.29 33.01
N PHE A 129 -27.72 -18.39 33.44
CA PHE A 129 -28.00 -16.96 33.41
C PHE A 129 -28.21 -16.47 31.97
N LYS A 130 -29.29 -15.72 31.73
CA LYS A 130 -29.53 -15.04 30.44
C LYS A 130 -28.35 -14.12 30.14
N SER A 131 -27.61 -14.38 29.08
CA SER A 131 -26.60 -13.46 28.59
C SER A 131 -27.29 -12.34 27.81
N TYR A 132 -27.50 -11.19 28.44
CA TYR A 132 -27.89 -9.98 27.70
C TYR A 132 -26.78 -9.63 26.70
N ASN A 133 -27.15 -9.06 25.55
CA ASN A 133 -26.28 -8.74 24.41
C ASN A 133 -24.97 -8.08 24.84
N ARG A 134 -23.96 -8.88 25.17
CA ARG A 134 -22.60 -8.40 25.36
C ARG A 134 -22.13 -8.01 23.97
N VAL A 135 -22.04 -6.71 23.72
CA VAL A 135 -21.33 -6.19 22.54
C VAL A 135 -19.90 -6.72 22.67
N HIS A 136 -19.60 -7.81 21.95
CA HIS A 136 -18.28 -8.39 21.95
C HIS A 136 -17.34 -7.32 21.41
N LYS A 137 -16.54 -6.71 22.30
CA LYS A 137 -15.44 -5.84 21.86
C LYS A 137 -14.61 -6.66 20.89
N VAL A 138 -14.50 -6.18 19.65
CA VAL A 138 -13.64 -6.76 18.63
C VAL A 138 -12.26 -6.96 19.28
N ASN A 139 -11.69 -8.15 19.09
CA ASN A 139 -10.49 -8.60 19.79
C ASN A 139 -9.29 -7.77 19.29
N LYS A 140 -9.08 -6.56 19.85
CA LYS A 140 -8.02 -5.61 19.43
C LYS A 140 -6.63 -6.24 19.44
N LYS A 141 -6.42 -7.30 20.24
CA LYS A 141 -5.16 -8.07 20.27
C LYS A 141 -4.82 -8.71 18.92
N ILE A 142 -5.80 -9.33 18.25
CA ILE A 142 -5.58 -10.04 16.99
C ILE A 142 -5.12 -9.07 15.90
N ALA A 143 -5.81 -7.93 15.75
CA ALA A 143 -5.47 -6.94 14.72
C ALA A 143 -4.07 -6.33 14.90
N ASN A 144 -3.59 -6.20 16.13
CA ASN A 144 -2.27 -5.65 16.41
C ASN A 144 -1.15 -6.68 16.23
N GLU A 145 -1.43 -7.97 16.39
CA GLU A 145 -0.45 -9.05 16.26
C GLU A 145 -0.27 -9.50 14.81
N THR A 146 -1.34 -9.48 14.00
CA THR A 146 -1.32 -10.00 12.63
C THR A 146 -1.39 -8.93 11.54
N GLY A 147 -1.55 -7.65 11.90
CA GLY A 147 -1.64 -6.56 10.93
C GLY A 147 -0.31 -6.22 10.24
N ASN A 148 -0.40 -5.43 9.17
CA ASN A 148 0.78 -4.88 8.51
C ASN A 148 1.50 -3.88 9.43
N HIS A 149 2.82 -3.98 9.49
CA HIS A 149 3.65 -3.07 10.27
C HIS A 149 4.20 -1.96 9.37
N TYR A 150 4.18 -0.72 9.87
CA TYR A 150 4.66 0.45 9.14
C TYR A 150 5.61 1.27 10.00
N LYS A 151 6.77 1.65 9.44
CA LYS A 151 7.78 2.46 10.10
C LYS A 151 8.11 3.70 9.27
N HIS A 152 7.97 4.87 9.89
CA HIS A 152 8.39 6.14 9.28
C HIS A 152 9.90 6.27 9.37
N MET A 153 10.56 6.41 8.23
CA MET A 153 12.02 6.48 8.13
C MET A 153 12.55 7.90 7.96
N GLY A 154 11.70 8.84 7.53
CA GLY A 154 12.09 10.23 7.35
C GLY A 154 11.24 10.95 6.29
N LYS A 155 11.70 12.15 5.90
CA LYS A 155 10.99 13.00 4.94
C LYS A 155 11.16 12.56 3.50
N GLU A 156 12.38 12.17 3.16
CA GLU A 156 12.80 11.80 1.81
C GLU A 156 13.88 10.72 1.93
N LYS A 157 13.92 9.81 0.97
CA LYS A 157 14.98 8.81 0.89
C LYS A 157 16.19 9.50 0.27
N VAL A 158 17.25 9.67 1.06
CA VAL A 158 18.51 10.20 0.56
C VAL A 158 19.25 9.01 -0.05
N ASP A 159 19.40 8.99 -1.37
CA ASP A 159 20.28 8.02 -2.01
C ASP A 159 21.68 8.17 -1.41
N PRO A 160 22.39 7.07 -1.13
CA PRO A 160 23.79 7.16 -0.71
C PRO A 160 24.50 8.01 -1.75
N ILE A 161 25.15 9.09 -1.30
CA ILE A 161 25.89 10.01 -2.17
C ILE A 161 26.88 9.13 -2.95
N VAL A 162 26.57 8.83 -4.20
CA VAL A 162 27.52 8.14 -5.07
C VAL A 162 28.68 9.12 -5.16
N PRO A 163 29.89 8.77 -4.67
CA PRO A 163 31.02 9.67 -4.80
C PRO A 163 31.20 9.90 -6.30
N THR A 164 30.86 11.11 -6.75
CA THR A 164 31.12 11.49 -8.13
C THR A 164 32.64 11.58 -8.24
N TYR A 165 33.27 10.50 -8.70
CA TYR A 165 34.70 10.52 -8.98
C TYR A 165 34.91 11.59 -10.05
N LYS A 166 35.40 12.76 -9.64
CA LYS A 166 35.93 13.72 -10.62
C LYS A 166 37.07 12.99 -11.31
N PRO A 167 37.07 12.87 -12.65
CA PRO A 167 38.17 12.22 -13.35
C PRO A 167 39.46 12.94 -12.96
N ILE A 168 40.46 12.16 -12.52
CA ILE A 168 41.76 12.70 -12.13
C ILE A 168 42.32 13.44 -13.34
N THR A 169 42.54 14.74 -13.21
CA THR A 169 43.13 15.50 -14.30
C THR A 169 44.63 15.22 -14.37
N PHE A 170 45.23 15.43 -15.53
CA PHE A 170 46.68 15.29 -15.70
C PHE A 170 47.50 16.18 -14.73
N VAL A 171 46.91 17.31 -14.32
CA VAL A 171 47.51 18.22 -13.32
C VAL A 171 47.53 17.58 -11.93
N ASP A 172 46.45 16.90 -11.56
CA ASP A 172 46.35 16.22 -10.26
C ASP A 172 47.32 15.03 -10.19
N TYR A 173 47.47 14.28 -11.30
CA TYR A 173 48.47 13.22 -11.42
C TYR A 173 49.90 13.73 -11.20
N LYS A 174 50.27 14.85 -11.83
CA LYS A 174 51.60 15.45 -11.64
C LYS A 174 51.86 15.91 -10.20
N LYS A 175 50.85 16.42 -9.51
CA LYS A 175 50.96 16.84 -8.10
C LYS A 175 51.13 15.66 -7.14
N ILE A 176 50.59 14.49 -7.48
CA ILE A 176 50.77 13.25 -6.72
C ILE A 176 52.21 12.77 -6.90
N GLN A 177 52.72 12.76 -8.13
CA GLN A 177 54.10 12.33 -8.45
C GLN A 177 55.19 13.25 -7.87
N SER A 178 54.88 14.50 -7.53
CA SER A 178 55.85 15.44 -6.93
C SER A 178 55.91 15.39 -5.41
N LYS A 179 55.07 14.58 -4.75
CA LYS A 179 54.98 14.47 -3.29
C LYS A 179 55.57 13.17 -2.75
N GLU A 180 55.94 12.23 -3.62
CA GLU A 180 56.82 11.09 -3.34
C GLU A 180 58.28 11.50 -3.52
#